data_AF-A0A0C3NQ91-F1
#
_entry.id   AF-A0A0C3NQ91-F1
#
_cell.length_a   1.000
_cell.length_b   1.000
_cell.length_c   1.000
_cell.angle_alpha   90.00
_cell.angle_beta   90.00
_cell.angle_gamma   90.00
#
_symmetry.space_group_name_H-M   'P 1'
#
loop_
_entity.id
_entity.type
_entity.pdbx_description
1 polymer ?
#
loop_
_entity_poly.entity_id
_entity_poly.type
_entity_poly.pdbx_seq_one_letter_code
_entity_poly.pdbx_strand_id
1 'polypeptide(L)'
;MLRGEKTTRLPQWRARRLSYSTYNTQPLRRCCRLDCRLIFGLIIITLYLAYSLWEPHVEFALYSRRWIRSEVETMQPLSGCFDAHRVSNKYNVTQALFGAKKNEIHAGMPMRLGMDCYNFAGTIRSSHDVPAKWIPPDERTQYHTYWRHDLATFGERQEWMIKSFFSTQNTDTARLILWSSGDLSHSKIVQKWIRRYPDAFTLKIVDFNKLAKGTELQGSKLLQLQDKKAWIDGDMVRLLVLWAYGGVWVDMDSLLTRDLAPLLEHEFVTQWDCYDKVYIPFNGALMNFHQHSPYLCEAFHIMANGPAPRTGTTDWGATLYLKLWRRLTEAGITPFKVLPFCFSDGRSCRLDNRLPDPFVNDPSSGKWTMGLGREEGGGLDQVLAKVFSVHLHNQWTKDFPKGGWVERLLLRRYEEKLRRIKPRSSGTET
;
A
#
# COMPACT_ATOMS: atom_id res chain seq x y z
N MET A 1 -35.68 -60.70 -16.41
CA MET A 1 -35.49 -61.83 -17.35
C MET A 1 -34.00 -61.89 -17.66
N LEU A 2 -33.20 -62.95 -17.49
CA LEU A 2 -33.31 -64.37 -17.13
C LEU A 2 -31.96 -64.70 -16.44
N ARG A 3 -31.94 -65.26 -15.23
CA ARG A 3 -31.67 -66.68 -14.92
C ARG A 3 -30.51 -67.33 -15.68
N GLY A 4 -29.61 -67.98 -14.94
CA GLY A 4 -28.73 -68.99 -15.52
C GLY A 4 -27.63 -69.54 -14.61
N GLU A 5 -27.98 -70.18 -13.49
CA GLU A 5 -27.10 -71.16 -12.84
C GLU A 5 -26.75 -72.31 -13.80
N LYS A 6 -25.50 -72.77 -13.80
CA LYS A 6 -25.16 -74.17 -14.10
C LYS A 6 -24.01 -74.67 -13.22
N THR A 7 -24.37 -75.60 -12.36
CA THR A 7 -23.55 -76.60 -11.66
C THR A 7 -22.83 -77.55 -12.61
N THR A 8 -21.61 -77.97 -12.26
CA THR A 8 -21.07 -79.30 -12.58
C THR A 8 -20.23 -79.85 -11.43
N ARG A 9 -20.36 -81.16 -11.21
CA ARG A 9 -19.89 -81.95 -10.07
C ARG A 9 -18.66 -82.80 -10.43
N LEU A 10 -17.82 -83.04 -9.41
CA LEU A 10 -17.03 -84.25 -9.08
C LEU A 10 -15.76 -84.58 -9.94
N PRO A 11 -14.80 -85.43 -9.48
CA PRO A 11 -14.79 -86.27 -8.26
C PRO A 11 -13.51 -86.23 -7.39
N GLN A 12 -13.61 -86.95 -6.27
CA GLN A 12 -12.62 -87.29 -5.25
C GLN A 12 -11.31 -87.90 -5.78
N TRP A 13 -10.18 -87.54 -5.15
CA TRP A 13 -9.04 -88.44 -4.96
C TRP A 13 -8.51 -88.37 -3.53
N ARG A 14 -8.28 -89.55 -2.96
CA ARG A 14 -7.82 -89.81 -1.59
C ARG A 14 -6.32 -89.55 -1.45
N ALA A 15 -6.01 -88.91 -0.31
CA ALA A 15 -4.91 -89.18 0.62
C ALA A 15 -3.50 -89.49 0.08
N ARG A 16 -2.55 -88.62 0.43
CA ARG A 16 -1.27 -89.05 1.01
C ARG A 16 -0.82 -88.05 2.08
N ARG A 17 -0.65 -88.57 3.30
CA ARG A 17 0.07 -87.90 4.40
C ARG A 17 1.52 -87.75 4.00
N LEU A 18 2.06 -86.54 4.09
CA LEU A 18 3.47 -86.29 4.36
C LEU A 18 3.55 -85.19 5.41
N SER A 19 3.81 -85.65 6.64
CA SER A 19 4.39 -84.87 7.73
C SER A 19 5.63 -84.16 7.22
N TYR A 20 5.81 -82.86 7.48
CA TYR A 20 7.08 -82.30 7.96
C TYR A 20 6.95 -80.84 8.41
N SER A 21 7.52 -80.60 9.59
CA SER A 21 8.06 -79.33 10.09
C SER A 21 7.09 -78.22 10.50
N THR A 22 6.71 -78.30 11.77
CA THR A 22 6.38 -77.16 12.63
C THR A 22 7.52 -76.14 12.62
N TYR A 23 7.45 -75.13 11.75
CA TYR A 23 8.21 -73.89 11.92
C TYR A 23 7.43 -72.96 12.84
N ASN A 24 8.00 -72.75 14.03
CA ASN A 24 7.62 -71.74 15.01
C ASN A 24 7.37 -70.38 14.33
N THR A 25 6.12 -69.93 14.35
CA THR A 25 5.77 -68.52 14.13
C THR A 25 6.10 -67.74 15.40
N GLN A 26 7.36 -67.32 15.54
CA GLN A 26 7.73 -66.32 16.55
C GLN A 26 7.07 -64.97 16.19
N PRO A 27 6.53 -64.23 17.18
CA PRO A 27 5.84 -62.97 16.91
C PRO A 27 6.85 -61.87 16.62
N LEU A 28 7.04 -61.55 15.34
CA LEU A 28 7.63 -60.29 14.85
C LEU A 28 6.74 -59.10 15.26
N ARG A 29 6.73 -58.75 16.54
CA ARG A 29 5.99 -57.58 17.06
C ARG A 29 6.77 -56.69 18.04
N ARG A 30 8.08 -56.92 18.24
CA ARG A 30 8.89 -56.10 19.17
C ARG A 30 10.05 -55.29 18.59
N CYS A 31 10.51 -55.51 17.34
CA CYS A 31 11.57 -54.67 16.77
C CYS A 31 11.08 -53.29 16.26
N CYS A 32 9.87 -53.16 15.72
CA CYS A 32 9.42 -51.89 15.13
C CYS A 32 9.21 -50.72 16.12
N ARG A 33 9.24 -50.94 17.45
CA ARG A 33 8.99 -49.85 18.42
C ARG A 33 10.26 -49.11 18.84
N LEU A 34 11.44 -49.74 18.80
CA LEU A 34 12.70 -49.07 19.13
C LEU A 34 13.19 -48.21 17.95
N ASP A 35 13.07 -48.74 16.73
CA ASP A 35 13.52 -48.04 15.51
C ASP A 35 12.74 -46.75 15.27
N CYS A 36 11.42 -46.74 15.51
CA CYS A 36 10.61 -45.53 15.36
C CYS A 36 11.00 -44.42 16.36
N ARG A 37 11.45 -44.75 17.58
CA ARG A 37 11.87 -43.75 18.57
C ARG A 37 13.21 -43.12 18.20
N LEU A 38 14.15 -43.91 17.70
CA LEU A 38 15.44 -43.42 17.22
C LEU A 38 15.27 -42.55 15.97
N ILE A 39 14.47 -42.99 15.00
CA ILE A 39 14.16 -42.21 13.79
C ILE A 39 13.48 -40.89 14.16
N PHE A 40 12.50 -40.91 15.07
CA PHE A 40 11.85 -39.69 15.53
C PHE A 40 12.81 -38.73 16.25
N GLY A 41 13.69 -39.27 17.11
CA GLY A 41 14.74 -38.49 17.77
C GLY A 41 15.70 -37.85 16.76
N LEU A 42 16.14 -38.60 15.75
CA LEU A 42 16.98 -38.09 14.66
C LEU A 42 16.27 -37.01 13.84
N ILE A 43 14.97 -37.17 13.56
CA ILE A 43 14.17 -36.14 12.88
C ILE A 43 14.12 -34.88 13.73
N ILE A 44 13.84 -34.98 15.03
CA ILE A 44 13.80 -33.80 15.92
C ILE A 44 15.16 -33.11 15.97
N ILE A 45 16.25 -33.86 16.15
CA ILE A 45 17.60 -33.30 16.16
C ILE A 45 17.91 -32.63 14.82
N THR A 46 17.55 -33.25 13.70
CA THR A 46 17.75 -32.68 12.36
C THR A 46 16.93 -31.41 12.16
N LEU A 47 15.66 -31.39 12.58
CA LEU A 47 14.81 -30.20 12.52
C LEU A 47 15.33 -29.09 13.45
N TYR A 48 15.83 -29.44 14.64
CA TYR A 48 16.42 -28.50 15.57
C TYR A 48 17.71 -27.90 15.02
N LEU A 49 18.62 -28.72 14.50
CA LEU A 49 19.85 -28.26 13.84
C LEU A 49 19.52 -27.43 12.61
N ALA A 50 18.54 -27.85 11.80
CA ALA A 50 18.07 -27.09 10.66
C ALA A 50 17.54 -25.72 11.09
N TYR A 51 16.67 -25.66 12.10
CA TYR A 51 16.13 -24.39 12.62
C TYR A 51 17.20 -23.50 13.28
N SER A 52 18.22 -24.10 13.88
CA SER A 52 19.30 -23.36 14.55
C SER A 52 20.36 -22.83 13.57
N LEU A 53 20.56 -23.51 12.45
CA LEU A 53 21.55 -23.16 11.43
C LEU A 53 20.96 -22.38 10.25
N TRP A 54 19.65 -22.48 10.05
CA TRP A 54 18.94 -21.90 8.91
C TRP A 54 17.75 -21.08 9.38
N GLU A 55 17.56 -19.91 8.78
CA GLU A 55 16.37 -19.08 8.97
C GLU A 55 15.40 -19.33 7.81
N PRO A 56 14.40 -20.21 7.95
CA PRO A 56 13.49 -20.51 6.85
C PRO A 56 12.59 -19.30 6.55
N HIS A 57 12.69 -18.80 5.31
CA HIS A 57 11.80 -17.78 4.78
C HIS A 57 10.83 -18.42 3.79
N VAL A 58 9.57 -18.60 4.22
CA VAL A 58 8.55 -19.26 3.40
C VAL A 58 7.32 -18.37 3.30
N GLU A 59 6.99 -17.98 2.07
CA GLU A 59 5.76 -17.29 1.71
C GLU A 59 5.05 -18.10 0.62
N PHE A 60 3.79 -18.46 0.87
CA PHE A 60 2.98 -19.17 -0.11
C PHE A 60 1.89 -18.25 -0.65
N ALA A 61 1.87 -18.06 -1.96
CA ALA A 61 0.81 -17.38 -2.67
C ALA A 61 0.37 -18.24 -3.86
N LEU A 62 -0.95 -18.37 -4.04
CA LEU A 62 -1.54 -19.14 -5.13
C LEU A 62 -2.30 -18.21 -6.06
N TYR A 63 -1.99 -18.30 -7.35
CA TYR A 63 -2.59 -17.48 -8.39
C TYR A 63 -3.16 -18.36 -9.50
N SER A 64 -4.26 -17.90 -10.09
CA SER A 64 -4.83 -18.55 -11.28
C SER A 64 -3.91 -18.32 -12.48
N ARG A 65 -3.44 -19.41 -13.11
CA ARG A 65 -2.65 -19.33 -14.35
C ARG A 65 -3.38 -18.60 -15.47
N ARG A 66 -4.71 -18.77 -15.55
CA ARG A 66 -5.55 -18.06 -16.53
C ARG A 66 -5.52 -16.55 -16.29
N TRP A 67 -5.63 -16.14 -15.04
CA TRP A 67 -5.56 -14.73 -14.64
C TRP A 67 -4.16 -14.14 -14.91
N ILE A 68 -3.09 -14.87 -14.58
CA ILE A 68 -1.72 -14.44 -14.90
C ILE A 68 -1.58 -14.22 -16.40
N ARG A 69 -2.02 -15.19 -17.22
CA ARG A 69 -1.90 -15.07 -18.68
C ARG A 69 -2.66 -13.85 -19.22
N SER A 70 -3.90 -13.62 -18.76
CA SER A 70 -4.75 -12.55 -19.31
C SER A 70 -4.43 -11.17 -18.76
N GLU A 71 -4.20 -11.06 -17.45
CA GLU A 71 -4.06 -9.76 -16.77
C GLU A 71 -2.61 -9.32 -16.59
N VAL A 72 -1.67 -10.26 -16.61
CA VAL A 72 -0.25 -9.99 -16.35
C VAL A 72 0.56 -10.20 -17.62
N GLU A 73 0.69 -11.43 -18.14
CA GLU A 73 1.61 -11.74 -19.23
C GLU A 73 1.23 -11.05 -20.56
N THR A 74 -0.06 -10.92 -20.85
CA THR A 74 -0.53 -10.28 -22.09
C THR A 74 -0.35 -8.77 -22.02
N MET A 75 0.61 -8.26 -22.79
CA MET A 75 0.86 -6.83 -22.93
C MET A 75 0.03 -6.26 -24.07
N GLN A 76 -0.89 -5.36 -23.76
CA GLN A 76 -1.59 -4.54 -24.76
C GLN A 76 -0.81 -3.23 -24.98
N PRO A 77 -0.86 -2.65 -26.18
CA PRO A 77 -0.17 -1.39 -26.46
C PRO A 77 -0.70 -0.25 -25.57
N LEU A 78 0.12 0.80 -25.48
CA LEU A 78 -0.32 2.10 -24.97
C LEU A 78 -1.29 2.74 -25.97
N SER A 79 -2.15 3.63 -25.47
CA SER A 79 -3.11 4.35 -26.29
C SER A 79 -2.47 5.47 -27.10
N GLY A 80 -1.29 5.96 -26.71
CA GLY A 80 -0.60 7.08 -27.35
C GLY A 80 -0.72 8.40 -26.56
N CYS A 81 -0.97 8.35 -25.25
CA CYS A 81 -1.05 9.56 -24.42
C CYS A 81 0.28 10.32 -24.31
N PHE A 82 1.40 9.69 -24.65
CA PHE A 82 2.73 10.30 -24.73
C PHE A 82 3.05 10.89 -26.10
N ASP A 83 2.16 10.74 -27.08
CA ASP A 83 2.35 11.34 -28.41
C ASP A 83 2.32 12.86 -28.29
N ALA A 84 3.26 13.55 -28.93
CA ALA A 84 3.42 15.00 -28.82
C ALA A 84 2.13 15.79 -29.14
N HIS A 85 1.26 15.25 -30.01
CA HIS A 85 -0.02 15.86 -30.38
C HIS A 85 -1.15 15.62 -29.37
N ARG A 86 -0.99 14.67 -28.45
CA ARG A 86 -2.00 14.25 -27.47
C ARG A 86 -1.68 14.69 -26.04
N VAL A 87 -0.41 14.91 -25.74
CA VAL A 87 -0.01 15.43 -24.43
C VAL A 87 -0.67 16.78 -24.19
N SER A 88 -1.27 16.95 -23.02
CA SER A 88 -1.89 18.22 -22.64
C SER A 88 -0.84 19.32 -22.55
N ASN A 89 -1.19 20.52 -23.06
CA ASN A 89 -0.40 21.74 -22.86
C ASN A 89 -0.15 22.12 -21.39
N LYS A 90 -0.92 21.55 -20.46
CA LYS A 90 -0.72 21.72 -19.01
C LYS A 90 0.38 20.83 -18.44
N TYR A 91 0.85 19.84 -19.20
CA TYR A 91 1.87 18.90 -18.77
C TYR A 91 3.20 19.21 -19.45
N ASN A 92 4.22 19.54 -18.66
CA ASN A 92 5.57 19.80 -19.15
C ASN A 92 6.38 18.50 -19.22
N VAL A 93 6.37 17.83 -20.38
CA VAL A 93 7.07 16.55 -20.60
C VAL A 93 8.56 16.65 -20.30
N THR A 94 9.21 17.71 -20.81
CA THR A 94 10.65 17.89 -20.65
C THR A 94 11.04 17.99 -19.18
N GLN A 95 10.31 18.81 -18.41
CA GLN A 95 10.58 18.96 -16.98
C GLN A 95 10.21 17.71 -16.17
N ALA A 96 9.09 17.06 -16.49
CA ALA A 96 8.62 15.90 -15.76
C ALA A 96 9.58 14.72 -15.92
N LEU A 97 9.95 14.38 -17.17
CA LEU A 97 10.79 13.21 -17.48
C LEU A 97 12.30 13.49 -17.36
N PHE A 98 12.76 14.67 -17.79
CA PHE A 98 14.19 14.97 -17.95
C PHE A 98 14.67 16.17 -17.11
N GLY A 99 13.77 16.79 -16.35
CA GLY A 99 14.15 17.90 -15.47
C GLY A 99 15.12 17.46 -14.39
N ALA A 100 15.98 18.38 -13.95
CA ALA A 100 16.92 18.12 -12.87
C ALA A 100 16.19 17.70 -11.59
N LYS A 101 16.68 16.62 -10.95
CA LYS A 101 16.16 16.08 -9.68
C LYS A 101 17.28 16.13 -8.65
N LYS A 102 16.99 16.65 -7.46
CA LYS A 102 17.94 16.72 -6.33
C LYS A 102 18.00 15.40 -5.59
N ASN A 103 16.87 14.71 -5.48
CA ASN A 103 16.77 13.43 -4.78
C ASN A 103 16.46 12.30 -5.77
N GLU A 104 17.07 11.13 -5.59
CA GLU A 104 16.60 9.89 -6.21
C GLU A 104 15.77 9.13 -5.18
N ILE A 105 14.54 8.76 -5.56
CA ILE A 105 13.55 8.19 -4.64
C ILE A 105 13.26 6.72 -4.92
N HIS A 106 13.75 6.19 -6.04
CA HIS A 106 13.65 4.77 -6.40
C HIS A 106 14.98 4.08 -6.11
N ALA A 107 14.95 2.98 -5.35
CA ALA A 107 16.11 2.12 -5.18
C ALA A 107 16.04 0.95 -6.17
N GLY A 108 17.02 0.85 -7.08
CA GLY A 108 17.15 -0.30 -8.00
C GLY A 108 17.60 -1.59 -7.30
N MET A 109 17.52 -1.65 -5.97
CA MET A 109 17.94 -2.76 -5.13
C MET A 109 16.87 -3.05 -4.07
N PRO A 110 16.59 -4.33 -3.75
CA PRO A 110 15.69 -4.68 -2.65
C PRO A 110 16.29 -4.26 -1.30
N MET A 111 15.58 -3.42 -0.53
CA MET A 111 16.05 -2.90 0.78
C MET A 111 15.38 -3.64 1.95
N ARG A 112 15.45 -4.97 1.93
CA ARG A 112 14.73 -5.85 2.88
C ARG A 112 15.49 -6.11 4.18
N LEU A 113 16.78 -5.76 4.23
CA LEU A 113 17.66 -6.09 5.34
C LEU A 113 17.71 -4.96 6.37
N GLY A 114 17.59 -5.32 7.65
CA GLY A 114 17.75 -4.42 8.79
C GLY A 114 16.99 -3.10 8.61
N MET A 115 17.73 -1.99 8.70
CA MET A 115 17.18 -0.63 8.59
C MET A 115 17.44 0.03 7.23
N ASP A 116 17.87 -0.73 6.21
CA ASP A 116 18.37 -0.18 4.94
C ASP A 116 17.33 0.73 4.28
N CYS A 117 16.08 0.28 4.19
CA CYS A 117 15.02 1.08 3.58
C CYS A 117 14.79 2.39 4.35
N TYR A 118 14.70 2.33 5.68
CA TYR A 118 14.50 3.52 6.50
C TYR A 118 15.69 4.47 6.46
N ASN A 119 16.91 3.93 6.41
CA ASN A 119 18.13 4.71 6.25
C ASN A 119 18.17 5.40 4.88
N PHE A 120 17.76 4.70 3.81
CA PHE A 120 17.59 5.28 2.49
C PHE A 120 16.52 6.37 2.48
N ALA A 121 15.37 6.18 3.13
CA ALA A 121 14.38 7.25 3.31
C ALA A 121 15.01 8.47 4.02
N GLY A 122 15.92 8.24 4.97
CA GLY A 122 16.68 9.28 5.66
C GLY A 122 17.69 10.04 4.78
N THR A 123 18.09 9.52 3.62
CA THR A 123 19.01 10.23 2.71
C THR A 123 18.31 11.31 1.88
N ILE A 124 16.99 11.25 1.77
CA ILE A 124 16.19 12.22 1.03
C ILE A 124 16.19 13.55 1.80
N ARG A 125 16.82 14.57 1.21
CA ARG A 125 17.02 15.86 1.86
C ARG A 125 15.93 16.84 1.46
N SER A 126 15.45 17.59 2.44
CA SER A 126 14.56 18.71 2.18
C SER A 126 15.32 19.90 1.59
N SER A 127 14.78 20.48 0.52
CA SER A 127 15.16 21.84 0.12
C SER A 127 14.24 22.80 0.84
N HIS A 128 14.74 23.45 1.89
CA HIS A 128 14.04 24.50 2.62
C HIS A 128 14.10 25.83 1.86
N ASP A 129 13.70 25.80 0.59
CA ASP A 129 13.56 27.02 -0.19
C ASP A 129 12.24 27.66 0.24
N VAL A 130 12.32 28.58 1.20
CA VAL A 130 11.16 29.41 1.59
C VAL A 130 10.83 30.28 0.38
N PRO A 131 9.58 30.26 -0.13
CA PRO A 131 9.22 31.11 -1.24
C PRO A 131 9.48 32.57 -0.86
N ALA A 132 10.27 33.28 -1.68
CA ALA A 132 10.48 34.72 -1.52
C ALA A 132 9.19 35.52 -1.77
N LYS A 133 8.19 34.91 -2.43
CA LYS A 133 6.92 35.51 -2.81
C LYS A 133 5.75 34.65 -2.34
N TRP A 134 4.66 35.31 -1.95
CA TRP A 134 3.38 34.64 -1.67
C TRP A 134 2.87 33.88 -2.90
N ILE A 135 2.44 32.64 -2.68
CA ILE A 135 1.87 31.75 -3.71
C ILE A 135 0.35 31.68 -3.50
N PRO A 136 -0.46 31.99 -4.53
CA PRO A 136 -1.91 31.83 -4.48
C PRO A 136 -2.33 30.40 -4.11
N PRO A 137 -3.41 30.20 -3.32
CA PRO A 137 -3.86 28.88 -2.87
C PRO A 137 -4.07 27.84 -3.99
N ASP A 138 -4.51 28.27 -5.17
CA ASP A 138 -4.76 27.39 -6.32
C ASP A 138 -3.47 27.03 -7.08
N GLU A 139 -2.37 27.76 -6.87
CA GLU A 139 -1.05 27.52 -7.48
C GLU A 139 -0.11 26.74 -6.57
N ARG A 140 -0.48 26.57 -5.29
CA ARG A 140 0.26 25.72 -4.34
C ARG A 140 0.22 24.26 -4.78
N THR A 141 1.15 23.45 -4.25
CA THR A 141 1.04 22.00 -4.36
C THR A 141 -0.25 21.54 -3.69
N GLN A 142 -1.10 20.90 -4.47
CA GLN A 142 -2.37 20.38 -3.97
C GLN A 142 -2.13 18.99 -3.36
N TYR A 143 -2.60 18.80 -2.14
CA TYR A 143 -2.65 17.52 -1.46
C TYR A 143 -4.11 17.10 -1.35
N HIS A 144 -4.40 15.86 -1.68
CA HIS A 144 -5.74 15.33 -1.78
C HIS A 144 -5.90 14.17 -0.81
N THR A 145 -7.00 14.20 -0.07
CA THR A 145 -7.45 13.07 0.72
C THR A 145 -8.96 12.94 0.58
N TYR A 146 -9.52 11.77 0.85
CA TYR A 146 -10.91 11.47 0.58
C TYR A 146 -11.59 10.75 1.74
N TRP A 147 -12.84 11.15 2.02
CA TRP A 147 -13.68 10.51 3.01
C TRP A 147 -15.06 10.15 2.47
N ARG A 148 -15.41 8.86 2.61
CA ARG A 148 -16.75 8.33 2.33
C ARG A 148 -17.71 8.65 3.48
N HIS A 149 -18.30 9.83 3.43
CA HIS A 149 -19.27 10.29 4.42
C HIS A 149 -20.49 9.37 4.53
N ASP A 150 -20.89 8.77 3.41
CA ASP A 150 -21.98 7.81 3.29
C ASP A 150 -21.71 6.46 3.96
N LEU A 151 -20.43 6.11 4.20
CA LEU A 151 -20.06 4.85 4.87
C LEU A 151 -19.79 5.03 6.36
N ALA A 152 -19.18 6.15 6.76
CA ALA A 152 -18.85 6.41 8.15
C ALA A 152 -18.82 7.92 8.46
N THR A 153 -19.13 8.25 9.72
CA THR A 153 -19.07 9.63 10.20
C THR A 153 -17.62 10.12 10.24
N PHE A 154 -17.42 11.40 9.89
CA PHE A 154 -16.11 12.04 9.99
C PHE A 154 -15.87 12.43 11.46
N GLY A 155 -14.96 11.73 12.14
CA GLY A 155 -14.68 11.90 13.57
C GLY A 155 -13.24 12.28 13.89
N GLU A 156 -12.92 12.27 15.18
CA GLU A 156 -11.58 12.60 15.72
C GLU A 156 -10.49 11.70 15.14
N ARG A 157 -10.84 10.44 14.85
CA ARG A 157 -9.90 9.47 14.28
C ARG A 157 -9.42 9.89 12.88
N GLN A 158 -10.30 10.45 12.08
CA GLN A 158 -10.01 10.98 10.73
C GLN A 158 -9.30 12.33 10.82
N GLU A 159 -9.58 13.14 11.85
CA GLU A 159 -8.90 14.42 12.07
C GLU A 159 -7.37 14.28 12.16
N TRP A 160 -6.86 13.12 12.60
CA TRP A 160 -5.41 12.90 12.72
C TRP A 160 -4.64 13.04 11.41
N MET A 161 -5.23 12.68 10.26
CA MET A 161 -4.59 12.92 8.96
C MET A 161 -4.44 14.43 8.74
N ILE A 162 -5.50 15.21 8.97
CA ILE A 162 -5.49 16.67 8.84
C ILE A 162 -4.46 17.30 9.79
N LYS A 163 -4.45 16.87 11.07
CA LYS A 163 -3.45 17.31 12.06
C LYS A 163 -2.04 17.00 11.59
N SER A 164 -1.79 15.79 11.07
CA SER A 164 -0.48 15.38 10.59
C SER A 164 -0.01 16.23 9.40
N PHE A 165 -0.90 16.56 8.46
CA PHE A 165 -0.62 17.45 7.32
C PHE A 165 -0.15 18.83 7.81
N PHE A 166 -0.95 19.51 8.63
CA PHE A 166 -0.61 20.85 9.12
C PHE A 166 0.59 20.86 10.07
N SER A 167 0.97 19.69 10.60
CA SER A 167 2.16 19.53 11.43
C SER A 167 3.41 19.17 10.61
N THR A 168 3.31 18.86 9.32
CA THR A 168 4.47 18.37 8.55
C THR A 168 4.71 19.15 7.28
N GLN A 169 3.66 19.58 6.59
CA GLN A 169 3.77 20.28 5.31
C GLN A 169 3.83 21.81 5.51
N ASN A 170 4.52 22.51 4.61
CA ASN A 170 4.58 23.97 4.62
C ASN A 170 3.31 24.57 4.01
N THR A 171 2.49 25.26 4.81
CA THR A 171 1.22 25.84 4.34
C THR A 171 1.39 26.96 3.32
N ASP A 172 2.58 27.56 3.19
CA ASP A 172 2.84 28.60 2.19
C ASP A 172 3.04 28.04 0.79
N THR A 173 3.40 26.75 0.67
CA THR A 173 3.60 26.05 -0.60
C THR A 173 2.63 24.89 -0.82
N ALA A 174 1.91 24.46 0.22
CA ALA A 174 1.01 23.33 0.18
C ALA A 174 -0.42 23.71 0.60
N ARG A 175 -1.40 23.07 -0.03
CA ARG A 175 -2.82 23.16 0.31
C ARG A 175 -3.44 21.78 0.38
N LEU A 176 -4.19 21.52 1.45
CA LEU A 176 -4.94 20.28 1.63
C LEU A 176 -6.38 20.44 1.13
N ILE A 177 -6.80 19.54 0.26
CA ILE A 177 -8.17 19.36 -0.20
C ILE A 177 -8.74 18.09 0.41
N LEU A 178 -9.75 18.25 1.26
CA LEU A 178 -10.59 17.16 1.72
C LEU A 178 -11.71 16.94 0.71
N TRP A 179 -11.66 15.84 -0.01
CA TRP A 179 -12.73 15.36 -0.86
C TRP A 179 -13.73 14.53 -0.04
N SER A 180 -15.02 14.60 -0.35
CA SER A 180 -16.02 13.72 0.25
C SER A 180 -17.13 13.32 -0.71
N SER A 181 -17.73 12.16 -0.46
CA SER A 181 -18.93 11.68 -1.16
C SER A 181 -20.20 12.46 -0.79
N GLY A 182 -20.17 13.26 0.28
CA GLY A 182 -21.28 14.09 0.73
C GLY A 182 -20.82 15.41 1.35
N ASP A 183 -21.78 16.25 1.77
CA ASP A 183 -21.45 17.54 2.36
C ASP A 183 -20.98 17.40 3.82
N LEU A 184 -19.73 17.77 4.07
CA LEU A 184 -19.12 17.83 5.40
C LEU A 184 -19.07 19.26 5.98
N SER A 185 -19.71 20.23 5.33
CA SER A 185 -19.69 21.64 5.75
C SER A 185 -20.25 21.85 7.16
N HIS A 186 -21.16 20.99 7.62
CA HIS A 186 -21.72 21.05 8.98
C HIS A 186 -20.84 20.41 10.06
N SER A 187 -19.77 19.71 9.68
CA SER A 187 -18.87 19.08 10.65
C SER A 187 -18.09 20.16 11.43
N LYS A 188 -18.25 20.17 12.76
CA LYS A 188 -17.51 21.08 13.66
C LYS A 188 -15.99 20.93 13.51
N ILE A 189 -15.52 19.71 13.25
CA ILE A 189 -14.11 19.42 13.01
C ILE A 189 -13.65 20.08 11.72
N VAL A 190 -14.37 19.87 10.61
CA VAL A 190 -14.00 20.45 9.31
C VAL A 190 -14.06 21.99 9.35
N GLN A 191 -15.10 22.56 9.96
CA GLN A 191 -15.25 24.02 10.13
C GLN A 191 -14.15 24.65 10.99
N LYS A 192 -13.60 23.92 11.96
CA LYS A 192 -12.42 24.36 12.72
C LYS A 192 -11.20 24.52 11.80
N TRP A 193 -10.97 23.60 10.87
CA TRP A 193 -9.83 23.66 9.96
C TRP A 193 -10.00 24.71 8.85
N ILE A 194 -11.21 24.85 8.29
CA ILE A 194 -11.52 25.92 7.32
C ILE A 194 -11.22 27.29 7.92
N ARG A 195 -11.71 27.55 9.15
CA ARG A 195 -11.47 28.84 9.82
C ARG A 195 -10.01 29.06 10.20
N ARG A 196 -9.30 28.00 10.56
CA ARG A 196 -7.91 28.09 11.01
C ARG A 196 -6.92 28.26 9.86
N TYR A 197 -7.20 27.66 8.70
CA TYR A 197 -6.32 27.66 7.53
C TYR A 197 -7.11 27.93 6.24
N PRO A 198 -7.72 29.12 6.06
CA PRO A 198 -8.62 29.39 4.94
C PRO A 198 -7.95 29.23 3.56
N ASP A 199 -6.66 29.54 3.48
CA ASP A 199 -5.87 29.45 2.24
C ASP A 199 -5.22 28.09 2.03
N ALA A 200 -5.08 27.28 3.08
CA ALA A 200 -4.35 26.01 3.05
C ALA A 200 -5.23 24.79 3.30
N PHE A 201 -6.53 24.97 3.56
CA PHE A 201 -7.51 23.90 3.71
C PHE A 201 -8.77 24.20 2.92
N THR A 202 -9.27 23.23 2.16
CA THR A 202 -10.57 23.35 1.49
C THR A 202 -11.32 22.03 1.49
N LEU A 203 -12.65 22.12 1.58
CA LEU A 203 -13.57 21.00 1.42
C LEU A 203 -14.09 21.00 -0.02
N LYS A 204 -14.18 19.82 -0.65
CA LYS A 204 -14.84 19.62 -1.95
C LYS A 204 -15.70 18.35 -1.93
N ILE A 205 -16.81 18.39 -2.65
CA ILE A 205 -17.64 17.21 -2.91
C ILE A 205 -17.19 16.59 -4.22
N VAL A 206 -17.06 15.25 -4.24
CA VAL A 206 -16.68 14.50 -5.43
C VAL A 206 -17.81 14.55 -6.46
N ASP A 207 -17.45 14.97 -7.67
CA ASP A 207 -18.29 14.83 -8.86
C ASP A 207 -17.47 14.08 -9.92
N PHE A 208 -17.76 12.79 -10.06
CA PHE A 208 -17.04 11.91 -10.98
C PHE A 208 -17.13 12.37 -12.43
N ASN A 209 -18.28 12.89 -12.88
CA ASN A 209 -18.45 13.35 -14.25
C ASN A 209 -17.60 14.58 -14.52
N LYS A 210 -17.55 15.51 -13.56
CA LYS A 210 -16.70 16.69 -13.66
C LYS A 210 -15.22 16.34 -13.66
N LEU A 211 -14.79 15.42 -12.79
CA LEU A 211 -13.39 15.02 -12.69
C LEU A 211 -12.92 14.19 -13.90
N ALA A 212 -13.80 13.37 -14.48
CA ALA A 212 -13.50 12.54 -15.65
C ALA A 212 -13.44 13.33 -16.97
N LYS A 213 -13.71 14.64 -16.96
CA LYS A 213 -13.66 15.46 -18.17
C LYS A 213 -12.27 15.40 -18.82
N GLY A 214 -12.25 15.10 -20.12
CA GLY A 214 -11.03 14.96 -20.91
C GLY A 214 -10.31 13.62 -20.74
N THR A 215 -10.89 12.67 -20.00
CA THR A 215 -10.38 11.29 -19.87
C THR A 215 -11.18 10.33 -20.74
N GLU A 216 -10.65 9.12 -20.97
CA GLU A 216 -11.40 8.04 -21.63
C GLU A 216 -12.59 7.53 -20.81
N LEU A 217 -12.66 7.87 -19.51
CA LEU A 217 -13.81 7.54 -18.67
C LEU A 217 -14.95 8.55 -18.79
N GLN A 218 -14.78 9.66 -19.52
CA GLN A 218 -15.83 10.68 -19.65
C GLN A 218 -17.13 10.08 -20.20
N GLY A 219 -18.23 10.21 -19.45
CA GLY A 219 -19.54 9.67 -19.83
C GLY A 219 -19.65 8.14 -19.72
N SER A 220 -18.62 7.46 -19.21
CA SER A 220 -18.65 6.01 -19.03
C SER A 220 -19.53 5.60 -17.85
N LYS A 221 -20.24 4.48 -18.00
CA LYS A 221 -20.99 3.84 -16.90
C LYS A 221 -20.09 3.35 -15.77
N LEU A 222 -18.80 3.18 -16.04
CA LEU A 222 -17.78 2.80 -15.05
C LEU A 222 -17.68 3.81 -13.90
N LEU A 223 -18.02 5.09 -14.14
CA LEU A 223 -18.03 6.15 -13.13
C LEU A 223 -19.08 5.92 -12.02
N GLN A 224 -20.02 5.01 -12.22
CA GLN A 224 -21.08 4.69 -11.26
C GLN A 224 -20.73 3.50 -10.35
N LEU A 225 -19.57 2.86 -10.58
CA LEU A 225 -19.14 1.72 -9.77
C LEU A 225 -18.71 2.19 -8.37
N GLN A 226 -19.27 1.55 -7.35
CA GLN A 226 -18.96 1.79 -5.95
C GLN A 226 -18.94 0.46 -5.21
N ASP A 227 -18.17 0.38 -4.12
CA ASP A 227 -18.24 -0.75 -3.21
C ASP A 227 -18.39 -0.31 -1.74
N LYS A 228 -18.66 -1.30 -0.88
CA LYS A 228 -18.85 -1.10 0.57
C LYS A 228 -17.53 -0.86 1.32
N LYS A 229 -16.39 -1.13 0.68
CA LYS A 229 -15.06 -1.00 1.30
C LYS A 229 -14.35 0.29 0.91
N ALA A 230 -14.95 1.08 0.03
CA ALA A 230 -14.38 2.25 -0.62
C ALA A 230 -13.13 1.95 -1.47
N TRP A 231 -12.97 0.73 -1.97
CA TRP A 231 -11.77 0.36 -2.73
C TRP A 231 -11.91 0.80 -4.19
N ILE A 232 -12.94 0.35 -4.90
CA ILE A 232 -13.10 0.65 -6.34
C ILE A 232 -13.28 2.15 -6.59
N ASP A 233 -14.20 2.79 -5.87
CA ASP A 233 -14.44 4.22 -6.04
C ASP A 233 -13.30 5.05 -5.44
N GLY A 234 -12.64 4.58 -4.38
CA GLY A 234 -11.43 5.20 -3.85
C GLY A 234 -10.28 5.22 -4.87
N ASP A 235 -10.03 4.08 -5.53
CA ASP A 235 -9.08 3.93 -6.64
C ASP A 235 -9.42 4.84 -7.83
N MET A 236 -10.71 5.00 -8.13
CA MET A 236 -11.16 5.90 -9.20
C MET A 236 -11.01 7.38 -8.81
N VAL A 237 -11.45 7.77 -7.62
CA VAL A 237 -11.36 9.16 -7.13
C VAL A 237 -9.91 9.62 -7.13
N ARG A 238 -8.97 8.83 -6.60
CA ARG A 238 -7.56 9.22 -6.51
C ARG A 238 -6.95 9.57 -7.87
N LEU A 239 -7.21 8.74 -8.88
CA LEU A 239 -6.69 8.98 -10.23
C LEU A 239 -7.35 10.19 -10.88
N LEU A 240 -8.67 10.33 -10.74
CA LEU A 240 -9.44 11.42 -11.31
C LEU A 240 -9.09 12.79 -10.69
N VAL A 241 -8.86 12.86 -9.38
CA VAL A 241 -8.44 14.13 -8.75
C VAL A 241 -7.01 14.50 -9.15
N LEU A 242 -6.10 13.52 -9.22
CA LEU A 242 -4.73 13.75 -9.68
C LEU A 242 -4.69 14.18 -11.15
N TRP A 243 -5.57 13.62 -11.98
CA TRP A 243 -5.75 14.10 -13.35
C TRP A 243 -6.18 15.55 -13.38
N ALA A 244 -7.26 15.88 -12.66
CA ALA A 244 -7.90 17.19 -12.72
C ALA A 244 -7.07 18.30 -12.05
N TYR A 245 -6.26 17.99 -11.03
CA TYR A 245 -5.58 18.99 -10.20
C TYR A 245 -4.07 18.78 -10.06
N GLY A 246 -3.54 17.60 -10.40
CA GLY A 246 -2.15 17.23 -10.12
C GLY A 246 -1.87 17.15 -8.61
N GLY A 247 -0.59 17.08 -8.26
CA GLY A 247 -0.13 17.08 -6.86
C GLY A 247 -0.18 15.68 -6.24
N VAL A 248 -0.48 15.65 -4.93
CA VAL A 248 -0.26 14.49 -4.09
C VAL A 248 -1.58 13.89 -3.64
N TRP A 249 -1.73 12.59 -3.78
CA TRP A 249 -2.79 11.84 -3.12
C TRP A 249 -2.26 11.20 -1.83
N VAL A 250 -3.03 11.30 -0.76
CA VAL A 250 -2.77 10.68 0.54
C VAL A 250 -4.06 10.05 1.06
N ASP A 251 -4.07 8.73 1.23
CA ASP A 251 -5.20 8.04 1.85
C ASP A 251 -5.46 8.60 3.26
N MET A 252 -6.74 8.75 3.62
CA MET A 252 -7.16 9.42 4.86
C MET A 252 -6.67 8.71 6.14
N ASP A 253 -6.21 7.47 6.04
CA ASP A 253 -5.68 6.62 7.12
C ASP A 253 -4.16 6.65 7.13
N SER A 254 -3.57 7.73 6.64
CA SER A 254 -2.15 8.01 6.75
C SER A 254 -1.87 9.03 7.85
N LEU A 255 -0.80 8.81 8.61
CA LEU A 255 -0.20 9.81 9.49
C LEU A 255 1.10 10.30 8.86
N LEU A 256 1.11 11.53 8.37
CA LEU A 256 2.32 12.12 7.81
C LEU A 256 3.35 12.41 8.91
N THR A 257 4.57 11.91 8.75
CA THR A 257 5.65 12.05 9.73
C THR A 257 6.69 13.08 9.31
N ARG A 258 6.78 13.39 8.01
CA ARG A 258 7.75 14.32 7.44
C ARG A 258 7.17 15.10 6.25
N ASP A 259 7.78 16.24 5.93
CA ASP A 259 7.48 17.02 4.73
C ASP A 259 7.65 16.16 3.46
N LEU A 260 6.64 16.11 2.60
CA LEU A 260 6.62 15.33 1.36
C LEU A 260 7.23 16.08 0.18
N ALA A 261 7.40 17.40 0.26
CA ALA A 261 7.97 18.24 -0.80
C ALA A 261 9.24 17.66 -1.48
N PRO A 262 10.18 17.01 -0.77
CA PRO A 262 11.40 16.47 -1.38
C PRO A 262 11.17 15.31 -2.37
N LEU A 263 9.99 14.69 -2.33
CA LEU A 263 9.60 13.60 -3.22
C LEU A 263 8.95 14.09 -4.52
N LEU A 264 8.46 15.34 -4.53
CA LEU A 264 7.53 15.84 -5.55
C LEU A 264 8.22 16.24 -6.85
N GLU A 265 9.55 16.15 -6.90
CA GLU A 265 10.30 16.24 -8.15
C GLU A 265 9.97 15.06 -9.09
N HIS A 266 9.39 13.98 -8.58
CA HIS A 266 9.04 12.78 -9.35
C HIS A 266 7.54 12.51 -9.29
N GLU A 267 6.99 12.01 -10.39
CA GLU A 267 5.72 11.30 -10.34
C GLU A 267 5.95 9.88 -9.86
N PHE A 268 5.15 9.41 -8.90
CA PHE A 268 5.40 8.13 -8.24
C PHE A 268 4.13 7.45 -7.72
N VAL A 269 4.27 6.14 -7.51
CA VAL A 269 3.36 5.26 -6.78
C VAL A 269 4.15 4.52 -5.69
N THR A 270 3.53 4.13 -4.58
CA THR A 270 4.23 3.39 -3.53
C THR A 270 4.29 1.89 -3.79
N GLN A 271 5.37 1.27 -3.33
CA GLN A 271 5.45 -0.17 -3.15
C GLN A 271 4.53 -0.60 -2.00
N TRP A 272 3.87 -1.75 -2.14
CA TRP A 272 2.92 -2.26 -1.15
C TRP A 272 3.60 -2.78 0.13
N ASP A 273 4.66 -3.56 -0.02
CA ASP A 273 5.41 -4.19 1.07
C ASP A 273 6.84 -4.56 0.65
N CYS A 274 7.62 -5.16 1.56
CA CYS A 274 8.99 -5.63 1.30
C CYS A 274 9.06 -7.07 0.76
N TYR A 275 7.95 -7.70 0.38
CA TYR A 275 7.93 -9.10 -0.08
C TYR A 275 8.07 -9.22 -1.60
N ASP A 276 8.21 -8.10 -2.32
CA ASP A 276 8.31 -8.03 -3.79
C ASP A 276 7.26 -8.89 -4.50
N LYS A 277 5.99 -8.72 -4.09
CA LYS A 277 4.86 -9.42 -4.67
C LYS A 277 4.79 -9.19 -6.19
N VAL A 278 5.12 -10.23 -6.96
CA VAL A 278 5.29 -10.16 -8.41
C VAL A 278 4.05 -9.61 -9.15
N TYR A 279 2.85 -9.88 -8.64
CA TYR A 279 1.59 -9.57 -9.34
C TYR A 279 0.76 -8.41 -8.76
N ILE A 280 1.10 -7.93 -7.57
CA ILE A 280 0.44 -6.81 -6.89
C ILE A 280 1.46 -5.97 -6.08
N PRO A 281 2.53 -5.45 -6.73
CA PRO A 281 3.64 -4.84 -6.01
C PRO A 281 3.35 -3.41 -5.50
N PHE A 282 2.25 -2.79 -5.94
CA PHE A 282 2.02 -1.36 -5.75
C PHE A 282 0.81 -1.05 -4.89
N ASN A 283 0.88 0.05 -4.13
CA ASN A 283 -0.18 0.62 -3.32
C ASN A 283 -0.48 2.06 -3.80
N GLY A 284 -1.75 2.46 -3.77
CA GLY A 284 -2.20 3.81 -4.11
C GLY A 284 -2.34 4.76 -2.91
N ALA A 285 -1.88 4.36 -1.72
CA ALA A 285 -2.07 5.13 -0.48
C ALA A 285 -1.31 6.46 -0.44
N LEU A 286 -0.21 6.56 -1.19
CA LEU A 286 0.54 7.81 -1.38
C LEU A 286 1.05 7.85 -2.81
N MET A 287 0.61 8.83 -3.57
CA MET A 287 0.96 8.99 -4.99
C MET A 287 1.21 10.46 -5.31
N ASN A 288 2.01 10.73 -6.33
CA ASN A 288 2.17 12.09 -6.87
C ASN A 288 2.15 12.03 -8.39
N PHE A 289 1.34 12.87 -9.01
CA PHE A 289 1.26 13.02 -10.47
C PHE A 289 1.02 14.48 -10.82
N HIS A 290 1.55 14.92 -11.96
CA HIS A 290 1.26 16.25 -12.48
C HIS A 290 -0.14 16.31 -13.08
N GLN A 291 -0.72 17.52 -13.13
CA GLN A 291 -2.02 17.73 -13.75
C GLN A 291 -1.98 17.28 -15.21
N HIS A 292 -3.01 16.54 -15.63
CA HIS A 292 -3.11 15.93 -16.97
C HIS A 292 -1.92 15.02 -17.36
N SER A 293 -1.31 14.34 -16.39
CA SER A 293 -0.20 13.41 -16.64
C SER A 293 -0.55 12.34 -17.68
N PRO A 294 0.29 12.11 -18.71
CA PRO A 294 0.13 11.03 -19.67
C PRO A 294 0.07 9.64 -19.03
N TYR A 295 0.72 9.44 -17.88
CA TYR A 295 0.59 8.19 -17.12
C TYR A 295 -0.86 7.94 -16.68
N LEU A 296 -1.55 8.97 -16.18
CA LEU A 296 -2.95 8.86 -15.76
C LEU A 296 -3.88 8.69 -16.97
N CYS A 297 -3.59 9.37 -18.09
CA CYS A 297 -4.29 9.15 -19.36
C CYS A 297 -4.25 7.67 -19.79
N GLU A 298 -3.06 7.04 -19.75
CA GLU A 298 -2.92 5.60 -20.05
C GLU A 298 -3.61 4.72 -18.98
N ALA A 299 -3.59 5.12 -17.71
CA ALA A 299 -4.34 4.42 -16.66
C ALA A 299 -5.84 4.39 -16.98
N PHE A 300 -6.42 5.52 -17.37
CA PHE A 300 -7.84 5.60 -17.75
C PHE A 300 -8.14 4.79 -19.00
N HIS A 301 -7.23 4.76 -19.97
CA HIS A 301 -7.36 3.88 -21.14
C HIS A 301 -7.45 2.41 -20.72
N ILE A 302 -6.58 1.96 -19.81
CA ILE A 302 -6.62 0.59 -19.29
C ILE A 302 -7.93 0.32 -18.53
N MET A 303 -8.42 1.29 -17.74
CA MET A 303 -9.69 1.16 -17.02
C MET A 303 -10.89 1.08 -17.97
N ALA A 304 -10.91 1.89 -19.03
CA ALA A 304 -12.03 1.98 -19.97
C ALA A 304 -12.13 0.76 -20.90
N ASN A 305 -10.98 0.21 -21.32
CA ASN A 305 -10.91 -0.87 -22.31
C ASN A 305 -10.55 -2.24 -21.71
N GLY A 306 -10.20 -2.28 -20.43
CA GLY A 306 -9.92 -3.51 -19.69
C GLY A 306 -11.17 -4.17 -19.12
N PRO A 307 -11.03 -5.34 -18.48
CA PRO A 307 -12.12 -5.95 -17.73
C PRO A 307 -12.57 -5.03 -16.59
N ALA A 308 -13.89 -5.00 -16.34
CA ALA A 308 -14.44 -4.31 -15.18
C ALA A 308 -13.83 -4.84 -13.87
N PRO A 309 -13.61 -3.99 -12.87
CA PRO A 309 -12.99 -4.38 -11.62
C PRO A 309 -13.91 -5.35 -10.87
N ARG A 310 -13.32 -6.35 -10.21
CA ARG A 310 -14.08 -7.26 -9.35
C ARG A 310 -14.48 -6.52 -8.07
N THR A 311 -15.71 -6.72 -7.59
CA THR A 311 -16.21 -6.07 -6.38
C THR A 311 -15.29 -6.35 -5.18
N GLY A 312 -14.88 -5.31 -4.46
CA GLY A 312 -14.06 -5.45 -3.26
C GLY A 312 -12.66 -5.98 -3.54
N THR A 313 -12.06 -5.61 -4.68
CA THR A 313 -10.64 -5.83 -4.99
C THR A 313 -9.93 -4.49 -5.24
N THR A 314 -8.62 -4.54 -5.40
CA THR A 314 -7.78 -3.40 -5.79
C THR A 314 -7.38 -3.50 -7.27
N ASP A 315 -8.28 -3.98 -8.14
CA ASP A 315 -7.99 -4.19 -9.56
C ASP A 315 -7.65 -2.86 -10.26
N TRP A 316 -8.26 -1.75 -9.83
CA TRP A 316 -7.95 -0.38 -10.26
C TRP A 316 -6.89 0.31 -9.39
N GLY A 317 -6.30 -0.41 -8.45
CA GLY A 317 -5.15 0.00 -7.66
C GLY A 317 -3.91 -0.79 -8.10
N ALA A 318 -3.43 -1.69 -7.22
CA ALA A 318 -2.19 -2.46 -7.39
C ALA A 318 -2.00 -3.07 -8.78
N THR A 319 -3.04 -3.74 -9.31
CA THR A 319 -2.96 -4.44 -10.60
C THR A 319 -2.95 -3.47 -11.78
N LEU A 320 -3.72 -2.38 -11.73
CA LEU A 320 -3.70 -1.34 -12.75
C LEU A 320 -2.31 -0.71 -12.85
N TYR A 321 -1.70 -0.37 -11.72
CA TYR A 321 -0.37 0.25 -11.69
C TYR A 321 0.69 -0.69 -12.25
N LEU A 322 0.60 -2.00 -11.97
CA LEU A 322 1.49 -3.00 -12.55
C LEU A 322 1.35 -3.09 -14.07
N LYS A 323 0.12 -3.16 -14.57
CA LYS A 323 -0.13 -3.20 -16.03
C LYS A 323 0.44 -1.96 -16.70
N LEU A 324 0.14 -0.78 -16.16
CA LEU A 324 0.61 0.48 -16.71
C LEU A 324 2.15 0.53 -16.71
N TRP A 325 2.78 0.24 -15.57
CA TRP A 325 4.24 0.26 -15.45
C TRP A 325 4.90 -0.64 -16.50
N ARG A 326 4.40 -1.87 -16.67
CA ARG A 326 4.95 -2.80 -17.65
C ARG A 326 4.73 -2.33 -19.09
N ARG A 327 3.59 -1.72 -19.40
CA ARG A 327 3.29 -1.22 -20.76
C ARG A 327 4.20 -0.04 -21.13
N LEU A 328 4.51 0.82 -20.16
CA LEU A 328 5.46 1.92 -20.34
C LEU A 328 6.85 1.39 -20.67
N THR A 329 7.34 0.44 -19.88
CA THR A 329 8.65 -0.19 -20.10
C THR A 329 8.73 -0.90 -21.45
N GLU A 330 7.70 -1.65 -21.84
CA GLU A 330 7.62 -2.31 -23.16
C GLU A 330 7.66 -1.30 -24.30
N ALA A 331 7.00 -0.14 -24.14
CA ALA A 331 6.98 0.93 -25.13
C ALA A 331 8.26 1.81 -25.12
N GLY A 332 9.26 1.50 -24.29
CA GLY A 332 10.47 2.31 -24.16
C GLY A 332 10.26 3.67 -23.48
N ILE A 333 9.14 3.85 -22.76
CA ILE A 333 8.82 5.06 -22.03
C ILE A 333 9.29 4.91 -20.59
N THR A 334 10.00 5.91 -20.07
CA THR A 334 10.41 5.94 -18.66
C THR A 334 9.15 5.85 -17.78
N PRO A 335 9.02 4.85 -16.90
CA PRO A 335 7.86 4.75 -16.04
C PRO A 335 7.95 5.73 -14.86
N PHE A 336 6.80 5.98 -14.22
CA PHE A 336 6.76 6.67 -12.93
C PHE A 336 7.63 5.93 -11.88
N LYS A 337 8.13 6.68 -10.90
CA LYS A 337 8.99 6.12 -9.84
C LYS A 337 8.18 5.25 -8.88
N VAL A 338 8.86 4.30 -8.25
CA VAL A 338 8.27 3.43 -7.24
C VAL A 338 8.88 3.82 -5.92
N LEU A 339 8.07 4.36 -5.02
CA LEU A 339 8.51 4.75 -3.70
C LEU A 339 8.64 3.50 -2.82
N PRO A 340 9.80 3.24 -2.20
CA PRO A 340 9.99 2.07 -1.36
C PRO A 340 8.96 1.99 -0.23
N PHE A 341 8.56 0.77 0.12
CA PHE A 341 7.47 0.52 1.09
C PHE A 341 7.67 1.32 2.39
N CYS A 342 8.90 1.41 2.91
CA CYS A 342 9.17 2.03 4.20
C CYS A 342 8.92 3.55 4.23
N PHE A 343 8.82 4.21 3.08
CA PHE A 343 8.59 5.66 3.04
C PHE A 343 7.21 6.01 3.61
N SER A 344 6.23 5.11 3.48
CA SER A 344 4.84 5.33 3.90
C SER A 344 4.18 4.12 4.58
N ASP A 345 4.59 2.89 4.25
CA ASP A 345 3.98 1.62 4.66
C ASP A 345 4.98 0.68 5.33
N GLY A 346 5.71 1.19 6.33
CA GLY A 346 6.67 0.37 7.10
C GLY A 346 6.02 -0.76 7.92
N ARG A 347 4.68 -0.85 8.02
CA ARG A 347 3.98 -1.87 8.81
C ARG A 347 3.89 -3.22 8.11
N SER A 348 3.82 -3.24 6.78
CA SER A 348 3.49 -4.43 5.98
C SER A 348 4.69 -5.36 5.73
N CYS A 349 5.60 -5.47 6.70
CA CYS A 349 6.87 -6.17 6.55
C CYS A 349 7.11 -7.25 7.61
N ARG A 350 8.25 -7.93 7.49
CA ARG A 350 8.70 -8.93 8.47
C ARG A 350 8.84 -8.30 9.87
N LEU A 351 8.70 -9.12 10.91
CA LEU A 351 8.75 -8.66 12.31
C LEU A 351 10.04 -7.92 12.68
N ASP A 352 11.15 -8.27 12.04
CA ASP A 352 12.48 -7.70 12.24
C ASP A 352 12.73 -6.37 11.51
N ASN A 353 11.87 -6.00 10.55
CA ASN A 353 12.02 -4.76 9.75
C ASN A 353 10.74 -3.90 9.76
N ARG A 354 9.61 -4.39 10.23
CA ARG A 354 8.37 -3.60 10.26
C ARG A 354 8.33 -2.58 11.39
N LEU A 355 7.65 -1.46 11.15
CA LEU A 355 7.14 -0.60 12.20
C LEU A 355 6.19 -1.40 13.11
N PRO A 356 6.19 -1.14 14.44
CA PRO A 356 5.25 -1.80 15.35
C PRO A 356 3.80 -1.59 14.94
N ASP A 357 2.92 -2.53 15.33
CA ASP A 357 1.50 -2.35 15.08
C ASP A 357 0.99 -1.09 15.82
N PRO A 358 0.37 -0.11 15.12
CA PRO A 358 -0.09 1.13 15.73
C PRO A 358 -1.27 0.94 16.70
N PHE A 359 -1.95 -0.21 16.65
CA PHE A 359 -3.17 -0.49 17.40
C PHE A 359 -2.96 -1.44 18.58
N VAL A 360 -1.71 -1.83 18.86
CA VAL A 360 -1.36 -2.74 19.97
C VAL A 360 -0.55 -1.97 21.01
N ASN A 361 -0.83 -2.24 22.29
CA ASN A 361 -0.05 -1.69 23.40
C ASN A 361 1.44 -1.97 23.21
N ASP A 362 2.27 -1.04 23.67
CA ASP A 362 3.71 -1.29 23.71
C ASP A 362 4.04 -2.45 24.65
N PRO A 363 5.04 -3.28 24.31
CA PRO A 363 5.49 -4.35 25.19
C PRO A 363 6.07 -3.74 26.46
N SER A 364 5.94 -4.46 27.58
CA SER A 364 6.50 -4.03 28.88
C SER A 364 8.02 -3.82 28.85
N SER A 365 8.73 -4.49 27.93
CA SER A 365 10.16 -4.31 27.73
C SER A 365 10.53 -2.97 27.09
N GLY A 366 9.57 -2.25 26.51
CA GLY A 366 9.81 -1.04 25.72
C GLY A 366 10.56 -1.28 24.40
N LYS A 367 10.97 -2.53 24.13
CA LYS A 367 11.80 -2.87 22.98
C LYS A 367 11.00 -2.97 21.68
N TRP A 368 11.70 -2.65 20.62
CA TRP A 368 11.39 -2.90 19.23
C TRP A 368 12.51 -3.78 18.61
N THR A 369 12.59 -3.83 17.29
CA THR A 369 13.49 -4.69 16.54
C THR A 369 14.97 -4.39 16.81
N MET A 370 15.84 -5.38 16.60
CA MET A 370 17.30 -5.24 16.69
C MET A 370 17.79 -4.60 18.01
N GLY A 371 17.04 -4.79 19.10
CA GLY A 371 17.36 -4.20 20.41
C GLY A 371 17.05 -2.71 20.55
N LEU A 372 16.52 -2.07 19.51
CA LEU A 372 16.08 -0.67 19.54
C LEU A 372 14.86 -0.49 20.43
N GLY A 373 14.68 0.70 21.01
CA GLY A 373 13.57 1.04 21.88
C GLY A 373 12.43 1.83 21.21
N ARG A 374 11.29 1.94 21.91
CA ARG A 374 10.08 2.71 21.53
C ARG A 374 9.86 3.97 22.37
N GLU A 375 10.79 4.28 23.27
CA GLU A 375 10.83 5.52 24.03
C GLU A 375 11.05 6.73 23.12
N GLU A 376 10.71 7.92 23.62
CA GLU A 376 11.04 9.19 22.97
C GLU A 376 12.56 9.33 22.86
N GLY A 377 13.07 9.71 21.68
CA GLY A 377 14.50 9.72 21.34
C GLY A 377 15.09 8.35 21.00
N GLY A 378 14.33 7.26 21.22
CA GLY A 378 14.74 5.89 20.96
C GLY A 378 14.83 5.54 19.47
N GLY A 379 15.16 4.28 19.18
CA GLY A 379 15.39 3.84 17.81
C GLY A 379 14.16 3.93 16.89
N LEU A 380 12.96 3.63 17.41
CA LEU A 380 11.72 3.83 16.63
C LEU A 380 11.50 5.30 16.28
N ASP A 381 11.74 6.20 17.24
CA ASP A 381 11.55 7.63 17.05
C ASP A 381 12.51 8.19 15.98
N GLN A 382 13.78 7.77 16.02
CA GLN A 382 14.77 8.10 14.99
C GLN A 382 14.36 7.61 13.59
N VAL A 383 13.65 6.49 13.51
CA VAL A 383 13.13 5.95 12.24
C VAL A 383 11.93 6.74 11.75
N LEU A 384 11.02 7.12 12.64
CA LEU A 384 9.85 7.93 12.31
C LEU A 384 10.26 9.30 11.74
N ALA A 385 11.41 9.85 12.17
CA ALA A 385 11.99 11.07 11.60
C ALA A 385 12.56 10.90 10.18
N LYS A 386 12.81 9.66 9.72
CA LYS A 386 13.35 9.36 8.39
C LYS A 386 12.28 9.03 7.36
N VAL A 387 11.13 8.52 7.77
CA VAL A 387 10.02 8.17 6.86
C VAL A 387 9.08 9.35 6.68
N PHE A 388 8.18 9.25 5.70
CA PHE A 388 7.26 10.34 5.36
C PHE A 388 5.84 10.11 5.86
N SER A 389 5.43 8.87 6.03
CA SER A 389 4.09 8.54 6.50
C SER A 389 4.06 7.18 7.21
N VAL A 390 3.00 6.96 7.98
CA VAL A 390 2.56 5.65 8.47
C VAL A 390 1.15 5.39 7.95
N HIS A 391 1.02 4.44 7.03
CA HIS A 391 -0.24 3.98 6.45
C HIS A 391 -0.90 2.90 7.34
N LEU A 392 -2.21 3.03 7.57
CA LEU A 392 -2.91 2.27 8.62
C LEU A 392 -3.88 1.20 8.10
N HIS A 393 -3.98 1.01 6.78
CA HIS A 393 -4.68 -0.10 6.11
C HIS A 393 -6.16 -0.21 6.41
N ASN A 394 -6.90 0.89 6.25
CA ASN A 394 -8.35 1.01 6.39
C ASN A 394 -8.87 0.64 7.79
N GLN A 395 -8.02 0.67 8.83
CA GLN A 395 -8.36 0.32 10.22
C GLN A 395 -8.94 1.51 10.99
N TRP A 396 -10.01 2.10 10.45
CA TRP A 396 -10.66 3.32 10.98
C TRP A 396 -11.34 3.13 12.32
N THR A 397 -11.79 1.91 12.61
CA THR A 397 -12.54 1.60 13.82
C THR A 397 -11.63 1.22 14.99
N LYS A 398 -10.31 1.19 14.78
CA LYS A 398 -9.35 0.87 15.83
C LYS A 398 -8.77 2.15 16.42
N ASP A 399 -8.84 2.22 17.74
CA ASP A 399 -8.25 3.28 18.51
C ASP A 399 -6.75 3.06 18.69
N PHE A 400 -6.02 4.17 18.82
CA PHE A 400 -4.63 4.13 19.25
C PHE A 400 -4.60 3.88 20.77
N PRO A 401 -3.78 2.93 21.25
CA PRO A 401 -3.70 2.66 22.66
C PRO A 401 -3.18 3.88 23.44
N LYS A 402 -3.80 4.16 24.59
CA LYS A 402 -3.39 5.25 25.47
C LYS A 402 -1.95 5.03 25.94
N GLY A 403 -1.15 6.07 25.80
CA GLY A 403 0.26 6.04 26.09
C GLY A 403 1.03 5.06 25.21
N GLY A 404 0.51 4.61 24.07
CA GLY A 404 1.25 3.81 23.08
C GLY A 404 2.17 4.66 22.20
N TRP A 405 3.04 4.01 21.42
CA TRP A 405 4.04 4.72 20.61
C TRP A 405 3.43 5.72 19.61
N VAL A 406 2.27 5.44 19.02
CA VAL A 406 1.61 6.37 18.09
C VAL A 406 1.24 7.67 18.81
N GLU A 407 0.62 7.56 19.98
CA GLU A 407 0.24 8.73 20.77
C GLU A 407 1.47 9.54 21.18
N ARG A 408 2.47 8.87 21.78
CA ARG A 408 3.67 9.53 22.31
C ARG A 408 4.53 10.15 21.22
N LEU A 409 4.85 9.38 20.17
CA LEU A 409 5.86 9.76 19.19
C LEU A 409 5.28 10.57 18.02
N LEU A 410 3.97 10.49 17.75
CA LEU A 410 3.32 11.20 16.64
C LEU A 410 2.24 12.18 17.10
N LEU A 411 1.16 11.68 17.72
CA LEU A 411 -0.05 12.49 17.94
C LEU A 411 0.20 13.70 18.84
N ARG A 412 0.90 13.51 19.97
CA ARG A 412 1.27 14.60 20.89
C ARG A 412 2.11 15.66 20.19
N ARG A 413 3.06 15.24 19.35
CA ARG A 413 3.93 16.17 18.59
C ARG A 413 3.15 16.99 17.56
N TYR A 414 2.17 16.38 16.91
CA TYR A 414 1.27 17.13 16.02
C TYR A 414 0.54 18.21 16.80
N GLU A 415 -0.04 17.88 17.95
CA GLU A 415 -0.76 18.85 18.77
C GLU A 415 0.15 19.96 19.30
N GLU A 416 1.34 19.62 19.78
CA GLU A 416 2.33 20.60 20.21
C GLU A 416 2.74 21.56 19.09
N LYS A 417 3.03 21.04 17.90
CA LYS A 417 3.41 21.86 16.74
C LYS A 417 2.25 22.76 16.33
N LEU A 418 1.04 22.24 16.28
CA LEU A 418 -0.16 23.04 16.01
C LEU A 418 -0.41 24.10 17.08
N ARG A 419 -0.09 23.87 18.36
CA ARG A 419 -0.22 24.91 19.39
C ARG A 419 0.79 26.05 19.20
N ARG A 420 1.98 25.76 18.64
CA ARG A 420 3.03 26.76 18.37
C ARG A 420 2.77 27.57 17.10
N ILE A 421 2.17 26.97 16.07
CA ILE A 421 1.84 27.65 14.81
C ILE A 421 0.62 28.55 15.02
N LYS A 422 0.83 29.86 15.10
CA LYS A 422 -0.26 30.84 15.02
C LYS A 422 -0.81 30.86 13.59
N PRO A 423 -2.13 30.70 13.38
CA PRO A 423 -2.70 30.87 12.05
C PRO A 423 -2.48 32.30 11.57
N ARG A 424 -2.11 32.47 10.29
CA ARG A 424 -2.09 33.79 9.65
C ARG A 424 -3.53 34.33 9.67
N SER A 425 -3.73 35.48 10.31
CA SER A 425 -4.98 36.23 10.16
C SER A 425 -5.12 36.64 8.71
N SER A 426 -6.24 36.29 8.08
CA SER A 426 -6.62 36.80 6.77
C SER A 426 -6.62 38.33 6.83
N GLY A 427 -5.59 39.00 6.28
CA GLY A 427 -5.57 40.46 6.18
C GLY A 427 -4.25 41.21 6.39
N THR A 428 -3.09 40.56 6.59
CA THR A 428 -1.82 41.29 6.49
C THR A 428 -1.21 41.09 5.10
N GLU A 429 -1.66 41.93 4.17
CA GLU A 429 -0.88 42.33 3.00
C GLU A 429 0.34 43.12 3.51
N THR A 430 1.54 42.64 3.18
CA THR A 430 2.76 43.45 3.07
C THR A 430 3.51 42.97 1.86
#